data_AF-A0A929ZK46-F1
#
_entry.id   AF-A0A929ZK46-F1
#
_cell.length_a   1.000
_cell.length_b   1.000
_cell.length_c   1.000
_cell.angle_alpha   90.00
_cell.angle_beta   90.00
_cell.angle_gamma   90.00
#
_symmetry.space_group_name_H-M   'P 1'
#
loop_
_entity.id
_entity.type
_entity.pdbx_description
1 polymer ?
#
loop_
_entity_poly.entity_id
_entity_poly.type
_entity_poly.pdbx_seq_one_letter_code
_entity_poly.pdbx_strand_id
1 'polypeptide(L)'
;TRYSTFGTVNHTNAQPLLVRHIKGQLAIAHNGNLTNAAELREELERKGAIFHTTNDSEIICYIIIQERLKTSSIEKAIENAMNRIEGAYSLVVMSPEKLIAVRDKKGFRPLVMGKDKDGRVVFASETCAFAAVGVDYVRDIDAGEIVVIDHDGVEHSIRTHCKEKPHMCVFEYVYFARSDSILQHQPVHEARRNAGRILAKEHPVDADVVIGVPDSGLDAAQGYAEESGIPYGMGFIKNRYIARTFIQPTQGQRENAVNMKLHVVSSVVKGKRVIMVDDSIVRGTTSARIVKLLRDGGAKEVHVRVSAPPFISPCYFGTDIDSKQNLIACQMNLEEICKSIGADSLGYLSVDGVKKMASDANCDFCTGCFTEKYPAPIPKHSEKSKFEMKIEKKESKHDEEL
;
A
#
# COMPACT_ATOMS: atom_id res chain seq x y z
N THR A 1 -6.60 12.19 1.05
CA THR A 1 -6.03 11.94 -0.31
C THR A 1 -6.54 10.59 -0.80
N ARG A 2 -6.54 10.31 -2.11
CA ARG A 2 -6.96 9.01 -2.66
C ARG A 2 -5.91 8.47 -3.61
N TYR A 3 -5.43 7.25 -3.33
CA TYR A 3 -4.79 6.39 -4.31
C TYR A 3 -5.86 5.46 -4.88
N SER A 4 -6.02 5.41 -6.20
CA SER A 4 -7.11 4.64 -6.81
C SER A 4 -6.74 3.16 -6.88
N THR A 5 -7.15 2.38 -5.89
CA THR A 5 -6.93 0.93 -5.81
C THR A 5 -8.16 0.14 -6.29
N PHE A 6 -9.36 0.67 -6.03
CA PHE A 6 -10.65 0.10 -6.42
C PHE A 6 -11.59 1.18 -6.97
N GLY A 7 -12.45 0.78 -7.90
CA GLY A 7 -13.32 1.69 -8.65
C GLY A 7 -12.60 2.51 -9.72
N THR A 8 -13.36 3.33 -10.44
CA THR A 8 -12.85 4.12 -11.55
C THR A 8 -12.07 5.36 -11.09
N VAL A 9 -11.09 5.78 -11.89
CA VAL A 9 -10.29 6.99 -11.64
C VAL A 9 -11.09 8.20 -12.12
N ASN A 10 -11.94 8.76 -11.25
CA ASN A 10 -12.70 9.97 -11.53
C ASN A 10 -12.90 10.83 -10.26
N HIS A 11 -13.32 12.08 -10.46
CA HIS A 11 -13.59 13.02 -9.36
C HIS A 11 -14.76 12.60 -8.48
N THR A 12 -15.78 11.94 -9.06
CA THR A 12 -16.97 11.46 -8.33
C THR A 12 -16.62 10.47 -7.23
N ASN A 13 -15.56 9.68 -7.43
CA ASN A 13 -15.09 8.71 -6.47
C ASN A 13 -14.11 9.33 -5.42
N ALA A 14 -13.93 10.64 -5.38
CA ALA A 14 -13.10 11.30 -4.37
C ALA A 14 -13.78 11.26 -2.99
N GLN A 15 -12.97 11.08 -1.96
CA GLN A 15 -13.38 11.10 -0.56
C GLN A 15 -12.98 12.42 0.12
N PRO A 16 -13.61 12.80 1.25
CA PRO A 16 -14.63 12.07 2.01
C PRO A 16 -15.99 12.01 1.30
N LEU A 17 -16.74 10.94 1.54
CA LEU A 17 -18.14 10.87 1.12
C LEU A 17 -19.03 11.46 2.20
N LEU A 18 -19.96 12.34 1.81
CA LEU A 18 -20.98 12.90 2.68
C LEU A 18 -22.36 12.41 2.22
N VAL A 19 -23.11 11.81 3.13
CA VAL A 19 -24.46 11.31 2.86
C VAL A 19 -25.46 11.84 3.88
N ARG A 20 -26.73 11.85 3.50
CA ARG A 20 -27.85 12.24 4.36
C ARG A 20 -28.85 11.10 4.48
N HIS A 21 -29.37 10.87 5.67
CA HIS A 21 -30.40 9.89 5.97
C HIS A 21 -31.35 10.43 7.05
N ILE A 22 -32.42 9.70 7.38
CA ILE A 22 -33.46 10.15 8.33
C ILE A 22 -32.93 10.49 9.74
N LYS A 23 -31.76 9.98 10.13
CA LYS A 23 -31.13 10.24 11.43
C LYS A 23 -29.98 11.28 11.35
N GLY A 24 -29.87 12.02 10.24
CA GLY A 24 -28.90 13.10 10.10
C GLY A 24 -27.92 12.91 8.94
N GLN A 25 -26.69 13.41 9.14
CA GLN A 25 -25.62 13.36 8.16
C GLN A 25 -24.50 12.43 8.62
N LEU A 26 -23.81 11.82 7.67
CA LEU A 26 -22.63 10.99 7.92
C LEU A 26 -21.56 11.35 6.89
N ALA A 27 -20.35 11.66 7.36
CA ALA A 27 -19.17 11.77 6.52
C ALA A 27 -18.22 10.61 6.80
N ILE A 28 -17.57 10.09 5.75
CA ILE A 28 -16.63 8.98 5.87
C ILE A 28 -15.41 9.17 4.98
N ALA A 29 -14.24 8.91 5.56
CA ALA A 29 -12.98 8.67 4.86
C ALA A 29 -12.50 7.25 5.18
N HIS A 30 -11.96 6.58 4.17
CA HIS A 30 -11.62 5.17 4.16
C HIS A 30 -10.28 4.94 3.47
N ASN A 31 -9.37 4.26 4.16
CA ASN A 31 -8.18 3.65 3.59
C ASN A 31 -8.28 2.12 3.70
N GLY A 32 -8.36 1.42 2.57
CA GLY A 32 -8.50 -0.03 2.55
C GLY A 32 -9.20 -0.55 1.30
N ASN A 33 -9.68 -1.80 1.39
CA ASN A 33 -10.49 -2.44 0.36
C ASN A 33 -11.39 -3.51 0.99
N LEU A 34 -12.68 -3.51 0.66
CA LEU A 34 -13.62 -4.57 1.03
C LEU A 34 -13.52 -5.78 0.09
N THR A 35 -13.34 -6.98 0.65
CA THR A 35 -13.26 -8.23 -0.14
C THR A 35 -14.63 -8.77 -0.52
N ASN A 36 -15.67 -8.42 0.22
CA ASN A 36 -17.06 -8.77 -0.07
C ASN A 36 -17.88 -7.59 -0.66
N ALA A 37 -17.22 -6.57 -1.21
CA ALA A 37 -17.86 -5.39 -1.80
C ALA A 37 -18.95 -5.75 -2.84
N ALA A 38 -18.66 -6.68 -3.75
CA ALA A 38 -19.59 -7.06 -4.80
C ALA A 38 -20.89 -7.68 -4.23
N GLU A 39 -20.76 -8.58 -3.27
CA GLU A 39 -21.88 -9.24 -2.60
C GLU A 39 -22.76 -8.22 -1.86
N LEU A 40 -22.12 -7.32 -1.10
CA LEU A 40 -22.83 -6.26 -0.37
C LEU A 40 -23.50 -5.26 -1.31
N ARG A 41 -22.84 -4.90 -2.40
CA ARG A 41 -23.42 -3.98 -3.40
C ARG A 41 -24.66 -4.59 -4.04
N GLU A 42 -24.60 -5.85 -4.47
CA GLU A 42 -25.76 -6.54 -5.04
C GLU A 42 -26.90 -6.65 -4.03
N GLU A 43 -26.61 -6.99 -2.76
CA GLU A 43 -27.60 -7.02 -1.69
C GLU A 43 -28.32 -5.66 -1.53
N LEU A 44 -27.56 -4.57 -1.59
CA LEU A 44 -28.05 -3.20 -1.45
C LEU A 44 -28.85 -2.76 -2.69
N GLU A 45 -28.36 -3.01 -3.90
CA GLU A 45 -29.05 -2.68 -5.16
C GLU A 45 -30.39 -3.41 -5.28
N ARG A 46 -30.45 -4.70 -4.90
CA ARG A 46 -31.71 -5.48 -4.86
C ARG A 46 -32.73 -4.93 -3.86
N LYS A 47 -32.29 -4.17 -2.86
CA LYS A 47 -33.15 -3.48 -1.88
C LYS A 47 -33.47 -2.02 -2.28
N GLY A 48 -33.07 -1.61 -3.50
CA GLY A 48 -33.36 -0.29 -4.05
C GLY A 48 -32.31 0.78 -3.75
N ALA A 49 -31.13 0.42 -3.24
CA ALA A 49 -30.03 1.38 -3.10
C ALA A 49 -29.49 1.78 -4.48
N ILE A 50 -29.19 3.08 -4.65
CA ILE A 50 -28.60 3.64 -5.86
C ILE A 50 -27.22 4.14 -5.50
N PHE A 51 -26.20 3.68 -6.23
CA PHE A 51 -24.82 4.08 -5.99
C PHE A 51 -24.40 5.15 -6.99
N HIS A 52 -23.77 6.21 -6.48
CA HIS A 52 -23.21 7.28 -7.30
C HIS A 52 -21.74 7.06 -7.62
N THR A 53 -21.07 6.18 -6.87
CA THR A 53 -19.65 5.88 -6.97
C THR A 53 -19.44 4.40 -7.28
N THR A 54 -18.21 4.09 -7.67
CA THR A 54 -17.71 2.71 -7.77
C THR A 54 -16.74 2.36 -6.64
N ASN A 55 -16.56 3.25 -5.66
CA ASN A 55 -15.72 2.95 -4.51
C ASN A 55 -16.51 2.15 -3.46
N ASP A 56 -15.80 1.32 -2.73
CA ASP A 56 -16.34 0.52 -1.62
C ASP A 56 -16.69 1.35 -0.38
N SER A 57 -16.24 2.61 -0.34
CA SER A 57 -16.50 3.52 0.78
C SER A 57 -17.98 3.90 0.84
N GLU A 58 -18.64 4.02 -0.31
CA GLU A 58 -20.10 4.20 -0.40
C GLU A 58 -20.84 2.96 0.10
N ILE A 59 -20.31 1.75 -0.17
CA ILE A 59 -20.88 0.49 0.36
C ILE A 59 -20.79 0.48 1.89
N ILE A 60 -19.60 0.75 2.47
CA ILE A 60 -19.42 0.87 3.93
C ILE A 60 -20.42 1.87 4.51
N CYS A 61 -20.58 3.02 3.86
CA CYS A 61 -21.51 4.05 4.24
C CYS A 61 -22.96 3.56 4.29
N TYR A 62 -23.43 2.86 3.25
CA TYR A 62 -24.77 2.26 3.23
C TYR A 62 -24.98 1.23 4.33
N ILE A 63 -24.00 0.36 4.59
CA ILE A 63 -24.08 -0.65 5.65
C ILE A 63 -24.18 0.01 7.03
N ILE A 64 -23.34 1.02 7.30
CA ILE A 64 -23.42 1.80 8.54
C ILE A 64 -24.79 2.47 8.67
N ILE A 65 -25.32 3.09 7.61
CA ILE A 65 -26.65 3.71 7.64
C ILE A 65 -27.73 2.67 7.95
N GLN A 66 -27.74 1.53 7.28
CA GLN A 66 -28.73 0.47 7.55
C GLN A 66 -28.75 0.04 9.02
N GLU A 67 -27.57 -0.10 9.64
CA GLU A 67 -27.46 -0.41 11.07
C GLU A 67 -27.82 0.80 11.94
N ARG A 68 -27.50 2.01 11.51
CA ARG A 68 -27.85 3.26 12.20
C ARG A 68 -29.36 3.44 12.31
N LEU A 69 -30.12 3.02 11.30
CA LEU A 69 -31.59 3.08 11.33
C LEU A 69 -32.17 2.17 12.43
N LYS A 70 -31.53 1.04 12.72
CA LYS A 70 -31.98 0.03 13.71
C LYS A 70 -31.46 0.27 15.14
N THR A 71 -30.47 1.15 15.31
CA THR A 71 -29.75 1.35 16.58
C THR A 71 -29.91 2.77 17.13
N SER A 72 -29.69 2.94 18.43
CA SER A 72 -29.81 4.25 19.11
C SER A 72 -28.58 5.14 18.91
N SER A 73 -27.37 4.57 18.76
CA SER A 73 -26.12 5.31 18.55
C SER A 73 -25.34 4.92 17.28
N ILE A 74 -24.46 5.80 16.79
CA ILE A 74 -23.69 5.59 15.56
C ILE A 74 -22.53 4.60 15.79
N GLU A 75 -21.93 4.65 16.97
CA GLU A 75 -20.89 3.70 17.38
C GLU A 75 -21.44 2.26 17.45
N LYS A 76 -22.69 2.07 17.90
CA LYS A 76 -23.33 0.75 17.86
C LYS A 76 -23.63 0.29 16.42
N ALA A 77 -24.00 1.22 15.55
CA ALA A 77 -24.21 0.92 14.14
C ALA A 77 -22.91 0.48 13.44
N ILE A 78 -21.80 1.16 13.74
CA ILE A 78 -20.46 0.80 13.25
C ILE A 78 -20.06 -0.57 13.78
N GLU A 79 -20.22 -0.81 15.08
CA GLU A 79 -19.92 -2.10 15.71
C GLU A 79 -20.68 -3.25 15.03
N ASN A 80 -21.96 -3.06 14.70
CA ASN A 80 -22.76 -4.04 13.96
C ASN A 80 -22.29 -4.16 12.49
N ALA A 81 -22.00 -3.05 11.83
CA ALA A 81 -21.54 -3.02 10.44
C ALA A 81 -20.25 -3.81 10.25
N MET A 82 -19.32 -3.76 11.23
CA MET A 82 -18.09 -4.55 11.24
C MET A 82 -18.31 -6.07 11.21
N ASN A 83 -19.51 -6.57 11.51
CA ASN A 83 -19.87 -7.99 11.34
C ASN A 83 -20.30 -8.35 9.91
N ARG A 84 -20.57 -7.36 9.06
CA ARG A 84 -21.02 -7.54 7.68
C ARG A 84 -19.93 -7.22 6.66
N ILE A 85 -19.09 -6.23 6.96
CA ILE A 85 -18.00 -5.84 6.06
C ILE A 85 -16.77 -6.71 6.28
N GLU A 86 -16.23 -7.26 5.20
CA GLU A 86 -15.01 -8.07 5.19
C GLU A 86 -13.94 -7.38 4.35
N GLY A 87 -12.69 -7.50 4.76
CA GLY A 87 -11.55 -6.89 4.07
C GLY A 87 -10.68 -6.07 5.02
N ALA A 88 -10.01 -5.08 4.46
CA ALA A 88 -9.13 -4.16 5.18
C ALA A 88 -9.74 -2.77 5.18
N TYR A 89 -9.74 -2.09 6.32
CA TYR A 89 -10.22 -0.71 6.40
C TYR A 89 -9.68 0.00 7.63
N SER A 90 -9.24 1.23 7.43
CA SER A 90 -9.10 2.24 8.46
C SER A 90 -10.04 3.38 8.10
N LEU A 91 -10.97 3.68 9.00
CA LEU A 91 -12.04 4.65 8.77
C LEU A 91 -11.90 5.82 9.72
N VAL A 92 -12.20 7.00 9.21
CA VAL A 92 -12.62 8.14 10.02
C VAL A 92 -14.04 8.48 9.61
N VAL A 93 -14.96 8.39 10.56
CA VAL A 93 -16.39 8.62 10.39
C VAL A 93 -16.79 9.81 11.24
N MET A 94 -17.58 10.71 10.69
CA MET A 94 -18.08 11.88 11.40
C MET A 94 -19.60 11.96 11.30
N SER A 95 -20.22 12.25 12.43
CA SER A 95 -21.63 12.63 12.56
C SER A 95 -21.70 14.04 13.15
N PRO A 96 -22.88 14.69 13.22
CA PRO A 96 -22.99 16.03 13.79
C PRO A 96 -22.45 16.17 15.22
N GLU A 97 -22.44 15.08 16.00
CA GLU A 97 -22.05 15.10 17.42
C GLU A 97 -20.78 14.31 17.73
N LYS A 98 -20.23 13.54 16.78
CA LYS A 98 -19.13 12.59 17.07
C LYS A 98 -18.14 12.47 15.93
N LEU A 99 -16.86 12.36 16.29
CA LEU A 99 -15.75 11.92 15.43
C LEU A 99 -15.33 10.51 15.86
N ILE A 100 -15.25 9.58 14.91
CA ILE A 100 -15.05 8.16 15.19
C ILE A 100 -13.95 7.61 14.31
N ALA A 101 -12.96 6.96 14.91
CA ALA A 101 -11.92 6.22 14.21
C ALA A 101 -12.17 4.72 14.35
N VAL A 102 -12.03 3.97 13.27
CA VAL A 102 -12.30 2.52 13.24
C VAL A 102 -11.19 1.82 12.50
N ARG A 103 -10.67 0.73 13.07
CA ARG A 103 -9.73 -0.16 12.39
C ARG A 103 -10.34 -1.55 12.21
N ASP A 104 -10.13 -2.15 11.05
CA ASP A 104 -10.64 -3.49 10.76
C ASP A 104 -10.14 -4.54 11.76
N LYS A 105 -10.88 -5.64 11.86
CA LYS A 105 -10.66 -6.71 12.86
C LYS A 105 -9.29 -7.37 12.78
N LYS A 106 -8.60 -7.25 11.64
CA LYS A 106 -7.26 -7.80 11.42
C LYS A 106 -6.18 -6.73 11.45
N GLY A 107 -6.52 -5.45 11.53
CA GLY A 107 -5.56 -4.34 11.62
C GLY A 107 -4.68 -4.16 10.38
N PHE A 108 -5.19 -4.45 9.18
CA PHE A 108 -4.39 -4.45 7.95
C PHE A 108 -3.78 -3.08 7.63
N ARG A 109 -4.61 -2.03 7.64
CA ARG A 109 -4.21 -0.66 7.31
C ARG A 109 -3.83 0.11 8.57
N PRO A 110 -2.88 1.05 8.49
CA PRO A 110 -2.46 1.83 9.64
C PRO A 110 -3.50 2.91 9.98
N LEU A 111 -3.66 3.14 11.27
CA LEU A 111 -4.46 4.22 11.84
C LEU A 111 -3.87 4.57 13.19
N VAL A 112 -3.43 5.81 13.35
CA VAL A 112 -2.77 6.32 14.55
C VAL A 112 -3.57 7.48 15.15
N MET A 113 -3.44 7.65 16.45
CA MET A 113 -4.05 8.70 17.23
C MET A 113 -2.96 9.59 17.85
N GLY A 114 -3.20 10.89 17.80
CA GLY A 114 -2.38 11.92 18.42
C GLY A 114 -3.24 12.94 19.16
N LYS A 115 -2.58 13.77 19.96
CA LYS A 115 -3.20 14.91 20.65
C LYS A 115 -2.40 16.17 20.39
N ASP A 116 -3.08 17.28 20.13
CA ASP A 116 -2.41 18.57 20.08
C ASP A 116 -2.18 19.17 21.48
N LYS A 117 -1.58 20.36 21.52
CA LYS A 117 -1.28 21.08 22.77
C LYS A 117 -2.51 21.40 23.63
N ASP A 118 -3.68 21.48 23.01
CA ASP A 118 -4.95 21.75 23.70
C ASP A 118 -5.67 20.46 24.10
N GLY A 119 -5.04 19.29 23.88
CA GLY A 119 -5.61 17.98 24.16
C GLY A 119 -6.61 17.48 23.12
N ARG A 120 -6.76 18.18 21.98
CA ARG A 120 -7.69 17.78 20.91
C ARG A 120 -7.16 16.56 20.18
N VAL A 121 -8.01 15.57 19.98
CA VAL A 121 -7.64 14.30 19.34
C VAL A 121 -7.58 14.45 17.82
N VAL A 122 -6.53 13.88 17.22
CA VAL A 122 -6.33 13.82 15.77
C VAL A 122 -6.04 12.38 15.36
N PHE A 123 -6.67 11.94 14.27
CA PHE A 123 -6.41 10.64 13.66
C PHE A 123 -5.73 10.81 12.31
N ALA A 124 -4.80 9.91 11.99
CA ALA A 124 -4.14 9.87 10.69
C ALA A 124 -3.79 8.43 10.30
N SER A 125 -3.55 8.17 9.02
CA SER A 125 -2.99 6.89 8.60
C SER A 125 -1.56 6.70 9.11
N GLU A 126 -0.78 7.78 9.25
CA GLU A 126 0.65 7.74 9.56
C GLU A 126 1.05 8.88 10.50
N THR A 127 2.04 8.65 11.37
CA THR A 127 2.50 9.64 12.35
C THR A 127 3.23 10.83 11.73
N CYS A 128 3.76 10.71 10.51
CA CYS A 128 4.38 11.84 9.80
C CYS A 128 3.41 13.01 9.61
N ALA A 129 2.09 12.75 9.58
CA ALA A 129 1.07 13.77 9.50
C ALA A 129 1.05 14.65 10.77
N PHE A 130 1.32 14.05 11.94
CA PHE A 130 1.32 14.75 13.23
C PHE A 130 2.47 15.73 13.35
N ALA A 131 3.67 15.33 12.93
CA ALA A 131 4.86 16.19 12.92
C ALA A 131 4.65 17.47 12.09
N ALA A 132 3.89 17.39 11.00
CA ALA A 132 3.61 18.52 10.13
C ALA A 132 2.66 19.57 10.75
N VAL A 133 1.85 19.18 11.75
CA VAL A 133 0.81 20.03 12.35
C VAL A 133 0.98 20.26 13.85
N GLY A 134 2.10 19.80 14.43
CA GLY A 134 2.41 19.98 15.86
C GLY A 134 1.51 19.16 16.79
N VAL A 135 1.15 17.95 16.37
CA VAL A 135 0.42 16.96 17.16
C VAL A 135 1.41 15.95 17.74
N ASP A 136 1.22 15.59 19.00
CA ASP A 136 2.01 14.55 19.66
C ASP A 136 1.39 13.18 19.42
N TYR A 137 2.21 12.20 19.02
CA TYR A 137 1.78 10.81 18.85
C TYR A 137 1.39 10.20 20.20
N VAL A 138 0.22 9.56 20.27
CA VAL A 138 -0.27 8.87 21.47
C VAL A 138 -0.13 7.37 21.31
N ARG A 139 -0.79 6.77 20.29
CA ARG A 139 -0.78 5.33 20.03
C ARG A 139 -1.35 4.97 18.65
N ASP A 140 -1.05 3.75 18.19
CA ASP A 140 -1.84 3.08 17.16
C ASP A 140 -3.26 2.76 17.67
N ILE A 141 -4.24 2.78 16.75
CA ILE A 141 -5.57 2.22 16.99
C ILE A 141 -5.50 0.70 16.85
N ASP A 142 -6.03 -0.05 17.80
CA ASP A 142 -5.93 -1.51 17.79
C ASP A 142 -6.79 -2.16 16.70
N ALA A 143 -6.43 -3.37 16.27
CA ALA A 143 -7.26 -4.15 15.37
C ALA A 143 -8.66 -4.36 15.98
N GLY A 144 -9.71 -4.02 15.23
CA GLY A 144 -11.10 -4.11 15.66
C GLY A 144 -11.57 -3.00 16.60
N GLU A 145 -10.71 -2.04 16.96
CA GLU A 145 -11.08 -0.96 17.86
C GLU A 145 -11.92 0.12 17.16
N ILE A 146 -12.89 0.64 17.90
CA ILE A 146 -13.66 1.85 17.56
C ILE A 146 -13.36 2.90 18.63
N VAL A 147 -12.67 3.99 18.27
CA VAL A 147 -12.44 5.14 19.16
C VAL A 147 -13.44 6.23 18.82
N VAL A 148 -14.15 6.72 19.84
CA VAL A 148 -15.21 7.71 19.71
C VAL A 148 -14.81 8.96 20.50
N ILE A 149 -14.86 10.11 19.83
CA ILE A 149 -14.80 11.44 20.44
C ILE A 149 -16.20 12.04 20.32
N ASP A 150 -16.84 12.33 21.44
CA ASP A 150 -18.14 12.98 21.45
C ASP A 150 -18.06 14.51 21.37
N HIS A 151 -19.23 15.16 21.40
CA HIS A 151 -19.34 16.61 21.25
C HIS A 151 -18.69 17.41 22.39
N ASP A 152 -18.53 16.80 23.57
CA ASP A 152 -17.87 17.40 24.72
C ASP A 152 -16.34 17.16 24.67
N GLY A 153 -15.87 16.41 23.66
CA GLY A 153 -14.47 16.03 23.49
C GLY A 153 -14.08 14.80 24.32
N VAL A 154 -15.04 14.08 24.90
CA VAL A 154 -14.75 12.88 25.70
C VAL A 154 -14.39 11.73 24.77
N GLU A 155 -13.16 11.23 24.96
CA GLU A 155 -12.61 10.08 24.25
C GLU A 155 -12.99 8.77 24.98
N HIS A 156 -13.52 7.80 24.24
CA HIS A 156 -13.66 6.42 24.73
C HIS A 156 -13.47 5.38 23.61
N SER A 157 -13.07 4.17 24.00
CA SER A 157 -12.83 3.05 23.09
C SER A 157 -13.85 1.92 23.29
N ILE A 158 -14.38 1.40 22.18
CA ILE A 158 -15.15 0.16 22.13
C ILE A 158 -14.24 -0.92 21.52
N ARG A 159 -14.00 -1.98 22.28
CA ARG A 159 -13.02 -3.04 21.96
C ARG A 159 -13.64 -4.42 21.77
N THR A 160 -14.94 -4.48 21.47
CA THR A 160 -15.69 -5.75 21.32
C THR A 160 -15.21 -6.63 20.17
N HIS A 161 -14.53 -6.05 19.17
CA HIS A 161 -13.90 -6.77 18.06
C HIS A 161 -12.38 -6.93 18.19
N CYS A 162 -11.76 -6.47 19.28
CA CYS A 162 -10.33 -6.63 19.57
C CYS A 162 -10.03 -8.04 20.10
N LYS A 163 -10.18 -9.07 19.26
CA LYS A 163 -10.12 -10.48 19.68
C LYS A 163 -8.85 -11.23 19.26
N GLU A 164 -8.18 -10.75 18.22
CA GLU A 164 -7.08 -11.47 17.58
C GLU A 164 -5.85 -10.57 17.47
N LYS A 165 -4.68 -11.20 17.28
CA LYS A 165 -3.45 -10.46 17.02
C LYS A 165 -3.55 -9.75 15.65
N PRO A 166 -3.13 -8.48 15.52
CA PRO A 166 -3.17 -7.77 14.25
C PRO A 166 -2.25 -8.42 13.21
N HIS A 167 -2.66 -8.38 11.94
CA HIS A 167 -1.92 -8.80 10.75
C HIS A 167 -1.72 -7.62 9.79
N MET A 168 -0.89 -6.66 10.21
CA MET A 168 -0.65 -5.44 9.44
C MET A 168 -0.06 -5.75 8.06
N CYS A 169 -0.38 -4.93 7.05
CA CYS A 169 0.25 -5.05 5.75
C CYS A 169 1.76 -4.77 5.83
N VAL A 170 2.60 -5.78 5.60
CA VAL A 170 4.06 -5.62 5.62
C VAL A 170 4.55 -4.64 4.54
N PHE A 171 3.77 -4.45 3.47
CA PHE A 171 4.12 -3.55 2.39
C PHE A 171 4.10 -2.07 2.80
N GLU A 172 3.45 -1.74 3.92
CA GLU A 172 3.60 -0.41 4.56
C GLU A 172 5.07 -0.15 4.91
N TYR A 173 5.75 -1.13 5.52
CA TYR A 173 7.18 -1.02 5.84
C TYR A 173 8.07 -1.13 4.60
N VAL A 174 7.77 -2.04 3.68
CA VAL A 174 8.60 -2.23 2.47
C VAL A 174 8.64 -0.96 1.63
N TYR A 175 7.49 -0.31 1.41
CA TYR A 175 7.39 0.75 0.41
C TYR A 175 6.42 1.89 0.76
N PHE A 176 5.21 1.56 1.23
CA PHE A 176 4.09 2.52 1.14
C PHE A 176 4.16 3.66 2.17
N ALA A 177 4.51 3.34 3.42
CA ALA A 177 4.65 4.34 4.47
C ALA A 177 5.89 5.20 4.27
N ARG A 178 5.85 6.44 4.75
CA ARG A 178 7.04 7.29 4.75
C ARG A 178 8.04 6.80 5.79
N SER A 179 9.33 6.96 5.49
CA SER A 179 10.41 6.52 6.39
C SER A 179 10.39 7.23 7.75
N ASP A 180 9.85 8.46 7.82
CA ASP A 180 9.72 9.23 9.06
C ASP A 180 8.45 8.90 9.87
N SER A 181 7.69 7.89 9.46
CA SER A 181 6.54 7.37 10.20
C SER A 181 6.95 6.31 11.23
N ILE A 182 6.12 6.18 12.28
CA ILE A 182 6.16 5.11 13.27
C ILE A 182 4.82 4.40 13.17
N LEU A 183 4.85 3.08 13.01
CA LEU A 183 3.67 2.24 12.90
C LEU A 183 3.83 1.08 13.87
N GLN A 184 2.78 0.70 14.61
CA GLN A 184 2.84 -0.42 15.56
C GLN A 184 4.07 -0.36 16.50
N HIS A 185 4.46 0.85 16.92
CA HIS A 185 5.69 1.14 17.70
C HIS A 185 7.05 0.95 17.00
N GLN A 186 7.08 0.55 15.73
CA GLN A 186 8.30 0.40 14.94
C GLN A 186 8.51 1.63 14.01
N PRO A 187 9.66 2.33 14.11
CA PRO A 187 10.06 3.32 13.11
C PRO A 187 10.28 2.67 11.74
N VAL A 188 9.67 3.23 10.70
CA VAL A 188 9.71 2.67 9.33
C VAL A 188 11.14 2.71 8.76
N HIS A 189 11.88 3.80 8.97
CA HIS A 189 13.28 3.93 8.56
C HIS A 189 14.16 2.78 9.10
N GLU A 190 14.07 2.48 10.40
CA GLU A 190 14.85 1.40 11.01
C GLU A 190 14.41 0.03 10.50
N ALA A 191 13.11 -0.18 10.27
CA ALA A 191 12.63 -1.43 9.70
C ALA A 191 13.23 -1.70 8.30
N ARG A 192 13.33 -0.66 7.46
CA ARG A 192 13.95 -0.75 6.13
C ARG A 192 15.46 -0.99 6.21
N ARG A 193 16.16 -0.33 7.14
CA ARG A 193 17.58 -0.62 7.40
C ARG A 193 17.78 -2.07 7.84
N ASN A 194 16.93 -2.60 8.71
CA ASN A 194 16.96 -4.01 9.11
C ASN A 194 16.75 -4.96 7.94
N ALA A 195 15.81 -4.66 7.03
CA ALA A 195 15.64 -5.45 5.80
C ALA A 195 16.94 -5.49 4.98
N GLY A 196 17.64 -4.36 4.85
CA GLY A 196 18.96 -4.27 4.21
C GLY A 196 20.02 -5.17 4.86
N ARG A 197 20.11 -5.15 6.20
CA ARG A 197 21.05 -6.00 6.96
C ARG A 197 20.76 -7.48 6.77
N ILE A 198 19.49 -7.87 6.85
CA ILE A 198 19.09 -9.27 6.61
C ILE A 198 19.41 -9.68 5.17
N LEU A 199 19.13 -8.80 4.20
CA LEU A 199 19.41 -9.04 2.79
C LEU A 199 20.91 -9.24 2.50
N ALA A 200 21.79 -8.54 3.20
CA ALA A 200 23.24 -8.73 3.12
C ALA A 200 23.68 -10.10 3.65
N LYS A 201 23.04 -10.61 4.71
CA LYS A 201 23.29 -11.95 5.25
C LYS A 201 22.78 -13.06 4.34
N GLU A 202 21.59 -12.89 3.77
CA GLU A 202 20.96 -13.88 2.91
C GLU A 202 21.64 -13.96 1.52
N HIS A 203 22.07 -12.81 1.00
CA HIS A 203 22.59 -12.71 -0.36
C HIS A 203 23.88 -11.86 -0.44
N PRO A 204 24.99 -12.31 0.20
CA PRO A 204 26.28 -11.62 0.12
C PRO A 204 26.85 -11.68 -1.30
N VAL A 205 27.65 -10.69 -1.68
CA VAL A 205 28.44 -10.69 -2.91
C VAL A 205 29.60 -9.70 -2.78
N ASP A 206 30.76 -10.06 -3.31
CA ASP A 206 31.91 -9.15 -3.37
C ASP A 206 31.65 -8.04 -4.37
N ALA A 207 31.64 -6.80 -3.90
CA ALA A 207 31.44 -5.62 -4.74
C ALA A 207 32.22 -4.42 -4.19
N ASP A 208 32.22 -3.32 -4.94
CA ASP A 208 33.03 -2.14 -4.61
C ASP A 208 32.18 -0.98 -4.06
N VAL A 209 30.87 -1.01 -4.26
CA VAL A 209 29.93 0.02 -3.77
C VAL A 209 28.50 -0.53 -3.64
N VAL A 210 27.79 -0.12 -2.59
CA VAL A 210 26.34 -0.32 -2.44
C VAL A 210 25.62 0.98 -2.76
N ILE A 211 24.57 0.91 -3.58
CA ILE A 211 23.73 2.06 -3.94
C ILE A 211 22.26 1.69 -3.76
N GLY A 212 21.43 2.68 -3.40
CA GLY A 212 19.98 2.50 -3.33
C GLY A 212 19.27 3.17 -4.51
N VAL A 213 18.21 2.56 -5.00
CA VAL A 213 17.28 3.18 -5.95
C VAL A 213 16.38 4.17 -5.20
N PRO A 214 16.41 5.48 -5.53
CA PRO A 214 15.71 6.48 -4.75
C PRO A 214 14.20 6.55 -5.05
N ASP A 215 13.36 6.82 -4.05
CA ASP A 215 13.73 7.17 -2.66
C ASP A 215 13.61 5.98 -1.69
N SER A 216 12.80 4.97 -2.02
CA SER A 216 12.41 3.87 -1.14
C SER A 216 13.50 2.82 -0.88
N GLY A 217 14.40 2.58 -1.86
CA GLY A 217 15.52 1.65 -1.70
C GLY A 217 16.70 2.19 -0.88
N LEU A 218 16.69 3.47 -0.49
CA LEU A 218 17.83 4.12 0.16
C LEU A 218 18.12 3.56 1.56
N ASP A 219 17.09 3.39 2.38
CA ASP A 219 17.22 2.89 3.75
C ASP A 219 17.76 1.44 3.78
N ALA A 220 17.23 0.58 2.89
CA ALA A 220 17.69 -0.79 2.75
C ALA A 220 19.13 -0.87 2.20
N ALA A 221 19.49 0.02 1.27
CA ALA A 221 20.86 0.11 0.78
C ALA A 221 21.85 0.50 1.88
N GLN A 222 21.46 1.45 2.75
CA GLN A 222 22.26 1.85 3.90
C GLN A 222 22.46 0.67 4.86
N GLY A 223 21.38 -0.05 5.21
CA GLY A 223 21.47 -1.24 6.05
C GLY A 223 22.32 -2.36 5.45
N TYR A 224 22.23 -2.58 4.13
CA TYR A 224 23.05 -3.57 3.43
C TYR A 224 24.54 -3.18 3.48
N ALA A 225 24.86 -1.91 3.24
CA ALA A 225 26.23 -1.39 3.29
C ALA A 225 26.86 -1.54 4.68
N GLU A 226 26.11 -1.21 5.73
CA GLU A 226 26.54 -1.36 7.12
C GLU A 226 26.86 -2.81 7.49
N GLU A 227 26.00 -3.75 7.09
CA GLU A 227 26.19 -5.16 7.42
C GLU A 227 27.30 -5.82 6.58
N SER A 228 27.39 -5.48 5.29
CA SER A 228 28.41 -6.05 4.40
C SER A 228 29.80 -5.43 4.55
N GLY A 229 29.90 -4.23 5.14
CA GLY A 229 31.13 -3.46 5.21
C GLY A 229 31.54 -2.80 3.88
N ILE A 230 30.74 -2.96 2.81
CA ILE A 230 30.98 -2.33 1.51
C ILE A 230 30.49 -0.87 1.59
N PRO A 231 31.27 0.11 1.09
CA PRO A 231 30.90 1.51 1.21
C PRO A 231 29.60 1.84 0.47
N TYR A 232 28.73 2.61 1.13
CA TYR A 232 27.55 3.19 0.50
C TYR A 232 27.94 4.37 -0.41
N GLY A 233 27.31 4.46 -1.58
CA GLY A 233 27.49 5.57 -2.51
C GLY A 233 26.17 6.09 -3.06
N MET A 234 26.12 7.38 -3.36
CA MET A 234 25.01 7.98 -4.11
C MET A 234 25.12 7.62 -5.59
N GLY A 235 24.61 6.45 -5.99
CA GLY A 235 24.67 5.98 -7.38
C GLY A 235 23.69 6.69 -8.32
N PHE A 236 22.61 7.26 -7.77
CA PHE A 236 21.57 7.95 -8.53
C PHE A 236 21.25 9.33 -7.95
N ILE A 237 20.89 10.26 -8.83
CA ILE A 237 20.23 11.52 -8.49
C ILE A 237 18.83 11.48 -9.09
N LYS A 238 17.81 11.54 -8.22
CA LYS A 238 16.42 11.68 -8.62
C LYS A 238 16.14 13.11 -9.04
N ASN A 239 15.67 13.31 -10.26
CA ASN A 239 15.29 14.62 -10.75
C ASN A 239 13.92 15.01 -10.17
N ARG A 240 13.93 15.94 -9.21
CA ARG A 240 12.74 16.39 -8.46
C ARG A 240 11.84 17.35 -9.25
N TYR A 241 12.30 17.85 -10.40
CA TYR A 241 11.62 18.91 -11.15
C TYR A 241 10.84 18.40 -12.37
N ILE A 242 10.73 17.08 -12.56
CA ILE A 242 9.93 16.51 -13.64
C ILE A 242 8.48 16.43 -13.22
N ALA A 243 7.69 17.38 -13.69
CA ALA A 243 6.24 17.27 -13.68
C ALA A 243 5.77 16.13 -14.60
N ARG A 244 4.54 15.63 -14.37
CA ARG A 244 3.87 14.66 -15.25
C ARG A 244 4.06 15.10 -16.70
N THR A 245 4.63 14.23 -17.53
CA THR A 245 4.86 14.48 -18.96
C THR A 245 3.58 14.98 -19.62
N PHE A 246 3.53 16.26 -19.96
CA PHE A 246 2.55 16.80 -20.89
C PHE A 246 2.72 16.10 -22.23
N ILE A 247 1.60 15.65 -22.79
CA ILE A 247 1.37 15.04 -24.12
C ILE A 247 2.66 14.93 -24.97
N GLN A 248 3.32 13.77 -24.89
CA GLN A 248 4.46 13.44 -25.76
C GLN A 248 3.92 12.61 -26.96
N PRO A 249 4.05 13.07 -28.21
CA PRO A 249 3.34 12.52 -29.37
C PRO A 249 3.85 11.16 -29.89
N THR A 250 4.99 10.63 -29.42
CA THR A 250 5.58 9.38 -29.97
C THR A 250 6.08 8.41 -28.90
N GLN A 251 6.10 7.11 -29.22
CA GLN A 251 6.54 6.02 -28.34
C GLN A 251 8.00 6.19 -27.86
N GLY A 252 8.92 6.60 -28.75
CA GLY A 252 10.34 6.82 -28.42
C GLY A 252 10.58 7.99 -27.46
N GLN A 253 9.70 8.99 -27.43
CA GLN A 253 9.78 10.11 -26.51
C GLN A 253 9.28 9.75 -25.09
N ARG A 254 8.41 8.75 -24.95
CA ARG A 254 8.03 8.19 -23.63
C ARG A 254 9.18 7.42 -22.97
N GLU A 255 10.07 6.83 -23.75
CA GLU A 255 11.26 6.14 -23.23
C GLU A 255 12.26 7.14 -22.63
N ASN A 256 12.43 8.31 -23.27
CA ASN A 256 13.22 9.42 -22.72
C ASN A 256 12.65 9.99 -21.41
N ALA A 257 11.35 9.89 -21.16
CA ALA A 257 10.73 10.40 -19.93
C ALA A 257 11.16 9.68 -18.65
N VAL A 258 11.64 8.43 -18.75
CA VAL A 258 12.23 7.69 -17.62
C VAL A 258 13.70 8.05 -17.43
N ASN A 259 14.46 8.23 -18.51
CA ASN A 259 15.85 8.74 -18.47
C ASN A 259 15.94 10.13 -17.83
N MET A 260 14.87 10.94 -17.92
CA MET A 260 14.82 12.22 -17.23
C MET A 260 14.73 12.05 -15.70
N LYS A 261 14.09 11.00 -15.18
CA LYS A 261 13.74 10.87 -13.74
C LYS A 261 14.91 10.47 -12.84
N LEU A 262 15.84 9.68 -13.33
CA LEU A 262 16.97 9.15 -12.57
C LEU A 262 18.26 9.31 -13.38
N HIS A 263 19.23 10.01 -12.82
CA HIS A 263 20.56 10.18 -13.42
C HIS A 263 21.60 9.38 -12.64
N VAL A 264 22.45 8.65 -13.37
CA VAL A 264 23.56 7.90 -12.78
C VAL A 264 24.72 8.82 -12.47
N VAL A 265 25.30 8.66 -11.29
CA VAL A 265 26.52 9.37 -10.88
C VAL A 265 27.72 8.55 -11.31
N SER A 266 28.21 8.76 -12.54
CA SER A 266 29.28 7.95 -13.12
C SER A 266 30.56 7.91 -12.29
N SER A 267 30.91 8.98 -11.55
CA SER A 267 32.07 8.98 -10.65
C SER A 267 31.97 7.98 -9.50
N VAL A 268 30.74 7.55 -9.14
CA VAL A 268 30.50 6.54 -8.11
C VAL A 268 30.58 5.13 -8.69
N VAL A 269 30.06 4.90 -9.90
CA VAL A 269 29.82 3.55 -10.44
C VAL A 269 30.79 3.09 -11.53
N LYS A 270 31.49 4.01 -12.22
CA LYS A 270 32.33 3.67 -13.37
C LYS A 270 33.48 2.73 -12.99
N GLY A 271 33.59 1.61 -13.71
CA GLY A 271 34.60 0.57 -13.51
C GLY A 271 34.37 -0.34 -12.30
N LYS A 272 33.29 -0.12 -11.53
CA LYS A 272 33.03 -0.83 -10.28
C LYS A 272 32.01 -1.95 -10.43
N ARG A 273 32.10 -2.94 -9.53
CA ARG A 273 31.04 -3.91 -9.23
C ARG A 273 30.07 -3.24 -8.26
N VAL A 274 28.82 -3.09 -8.67
CA VAL A 274 27.81 -2.30 -7.97
C VAL A 274 26.74 -3.22 -7.40
N ILE A 275 26.44 -3.09 -6.10
CA ILE A 275 25.23 -3.65 -5.51
C ILE A 275 24.14 -2.59 -5.59
N MET A 276 23.11 -2.86 -6.36
CA MET A 276 21.93 -2.00 -6.51
C MET A 276 20.80 -2.56 -5.64
N VAL A 277 20.44 -1.84 -4.59
CA VAL A 277 19.31 -2.20 -3.71
C VAL A 277 18.06 -1.45 -4.14
N ASP A 278 16.99 -2.19 -4.39
CA ASP A 278 15.67 -1.68 -4.75
C ASP A 278 14.60 -2.25 -3.80
N ASP A 279 13.45 -1.59 -3.66
CA ASP A 279 12.42 -2.03 -2.70
C ASP A 279 11.66 -3.27 -3.19
N SER A 280 11.36 -3.34 -4.49
CA SER A 280 10.49 -4.37 -5.06
C SER A 280 10.69 -4.52 -6.57
N ILE A 281 10.32 -5.69 -7.09
CA ILE A 281 10.21 -5.93 -8.52
C ILE A 281 8.83 -6.53 -8.81
N VAL A 282 7.97 -5.76 -9.49
CA VAL A 282 6.62 -6.18 -9.89
C VAL A 282 6.62 -6.67 -11.35
N ARG A 283 6.90 -5.78 -12.30
CA ARG A 283 6.91 -6.10 -13.75
C ARG A 283 8.32 -6.25 -14.34
N GLY A 284 9.38 -5.90 -13.60
CA GLY A 284 10.78 -5.96 -14.05
C GLY A 284 11.23 -4.88 -15.05
N THR A 285 10.32 -4.25 -15.80
CA THR A 285 10.67 -3.27 -16.84
C THR A 285 11.43 -2.04 -16.31
N THR A 286 11.07 -1.54 -15.12
CA THR A 286 11.80 -0.45 -14.46
C THR A 286 13.18 -0.90 -14.04
N SER A 287 13.29 -2.04 -13.35
CA SER A 287 14.58 -2.58 -12.89
C SER A 287 15.54 -2.84 -14.06
N ALA A 288 15.05 -3.41 -15.17
CA ALA A 288 15.85 -3.61 -16.39
C ALA A 288 16.43 -2.29 -16.94
N ARG A 289 15.64 -1.21 -16.91
CA ARG A 289 16.09 0.12 -17.34
C ARG A 289 17.14 0.70 -16.38
N ILE A 290 16.94 0.57 -15.08
CA ILE A 290 17.87 1.08 -14.08
C ILE A 290 19.21 0.34 -14.17
N VAL A 291 19.20 -0.99 -14.32
CA VAL A 291 20.41 -1.80 -14.55
C VAL A 291 21.13 -1.33 -15.82
N LYS A 292 20.39 -1.13 -16.92
CA LYS A 292 20.96 -0.59 -18.16
C LYS A 292 21.61 0.79 -17.95
N LEU A 293 20.96 1.70 -17.21
CA LEU A 293 21.53 3.02 -16.91
C LEU A 293 22.86 2.91 -16.15
N LEU A 294 22.98 1.97 -15.20
CA LEU A 294 24.24 1.73 -14.48
C LEU A 294 25.34 1.22 -15.41
N ARG A 295 24.99 0.29 -16.32
CA ARG A 295 25.91 -0.22 -17.34
C ARG A 295 26.39 0.89 -18.28
N ASP A 296 25.46 1.70 -18.79
CA ASP A 296 25.75 2.86 -19.64
C ASP A 296 26.61 3.91 -18.88
N GLY A 297 26.40 4.03 -17.57
CA GLY A 297 27.23 4.84 -16.65
C GLY A 297 28.62 4.28 -16.37
N GLY A 298 28.93 3.08 -16.87
CA GLY A 298 30.23 2.43 -16.82
C GLY A 298 30.40 1.36 -15.74
N ALA A 299 29.32 0.87 -15.10
CA ALA A 299 29.43 -0.21 -14.12
C ALA A 299 29.94 -1.52 -14.73
N LYS A 300 30.92 -2.14 -14.08
CA LYS A 300 31.55 -3.40 -14.51
C LYS A 300 30.65 -4.61 -14.26
N GLU A 301 29.95 -4.62 -13.12
CA GLU A 301 28.97 -5.64 -12.71
C GLU A 301 27.85 -4.92 -11.95
N VAL A 302 26.62 -5.43 -12.03
CA VAL A 302 25.43 -4.94 -11.35
C VAL A 302 24.74 -6.12 -10.68
N HIS A 303 24.86 -6.18 -9.35
CA HIS A 303 24.19 -7.16 -8.51
C HIS A 303 22.94 -6.53 -7.89
N VAL A 304 21.76 -7.03 -8.28
CA VAL A 304 20.49 -6.51 -7.80
C VAL A 304 20.10 -7.20 -6.51
N ARG A 305 19.67 -6.41 -5.53
CA ARG A 305 19.17 -6.89 -4.24
C ARG A 305 17.83 -6.22 -3.96
N VAL A 306 16.81 -7.02 -3.68
CA VAL A 306 15.44 -6.53 -3.50
C VAL A 306 15.05 -6.68 -2.05
N SER A 307 14.69 -5.59 -1.37
CA SER A 307 14.32 -5.61 0.06
C SER A 307 12.89 -6.08 0.33
N ALA A 308 12.34 -6.89 -0.58
CA ALA A 308 11.07 -7.57 -0.47
C ALA A 308 11.16 -8.96 -1.12
N PRO A 309 10.32 -9.92 -0.69
CA PRO A 309 10.17 -11.18 -1.40
C PRO A 309 9.53 -10.98 -2.79
N PRO A 310 9.62 -11.99 -3.68
CA PRO A 310 8.95 -11.94 -4.96
C PRO A 310 7.43 -11.84 -4.82
N PHE A 311 6.81 -10.92 -5.56
CA PHE A 311 5.35 -10.81 -5.63
C PHE A 311 4.79 -11.93 -6.51
N ILE A 312 4.02 -12.84 -5.90
CA ILE A 312 3.42 -14.00 -6.58
C ILE A 312 1.88 -13.96 -6.58
N SER A 313 1.28 -12.93 -5.99
CA SER A 313 -0.17 -12.81 -5.81
C SER A 313 -0.62 -11.35 -5.76
N PRO A 314 -1.80 -11.01 -6.32
CA PRO A 314 -2.38 -9.68 -6.21
C PRO A 314 -2.79 -9.36 -4.77
N CYS A 315 -2.86 -8.09 -4.41
CA CYS A 315 -3.37 -7.69 -3.10
C CYS A 315 -4.89 -7.49 -3.15
N TYR A 316 -5.60 -7.98 -2.12
CA TYR A 316 -7.05 -7.81 -1.98
C TYR A 316 -7.45 -6.80 -0.89
N PHE A 317 -6.45 -6.20 -0.24
CA PHE A 317 -6.60 -5.47 1.04
C PHE A 317 -6.14 -4.01 0.94
N GLY A 318 -6.29 -3.40 -0.23
CA GLY A 318 -6.09 -1.96 -0.42
C GLY A 318 -4.72 -1.53 -0.96
N THR A 319 -3.91 -2.44 -1.49
CA THR A 319 -2.69 -2.09 -2.25
C THR A 319 -2.90 -2.44 -3.72
N ASP A 320 -2.48 -1.58 -4.64
CA ASP A 320 -2.57 -1.82 -6.09
C ASP A 320 -1.44 -2.73 -6.57
N ILE A 321 -1.53 -4.02 -6.23
CA ILE A 321 -0.65 -5.07 -6.78
C ILE A 321 -1.39 -5.76 -7.92
N ASP A 322 -0.73 -5.81 -9.07
CA ASP A 322 -1.28 -6.27 -10.33
C ASP A 322 -1.65 -7.78 -10.32
N SER A 323 -2.37 -8.21 -11.36
CA SER A 323 -2.74 -9.62 -11.52
C SER A 323 -1.52 -10.52 -11.77
N LYS A 324 -1.63 -11.81 -11.43
CA LYS A 324 -0.52 -12.78 -11.56
C LYS A 324 0.11 -12.81 -12.97
N GLN A 325 -0.66 -12.56 -14.02
CA GLN A 325 -0.14 -12.51 -15.40
C GLN A 325 0.85 -11.36 -15.62
N ASN A 326 0.73 -10.28 -14.85
CA ASN A 326 1.58 -9.10 -14.94
C ASN A 326 2.73 -9.12 -13.91
N LEU A 327 2.75 -10.08 -12.98
CA LEU A 327 3.82 -10.23 -11.99
C LEU A 327 4.95 -11.07 -12.57
N ILE A 328 6.15 -10.49 -12.69
CA ILE A 328 7.29 -11.16 -13.34
C ILE A 328 7.66 -12.47 -12.63
N ALA A 329 7.55 -12.51 -11.30
CA ALA A 329 7.86 -13.69 -10.50
C ALA A 329 6.81 -14.82 -10.61
N CYS A 330 5.65 -14.55 -11.22
CA CYS A 330 4.71 -15.61 -11.62
C CYS A 330 5.03 -16.18 -13.00
N GLN A 331 5.80 -15.47 -13.82
CA GLN A 331 6.09 -15.84 -15.21
C GLN A 331 7.50 -16.42 -15.39
N MET A 332 8.42 -16.05 -14.51
CA MET A 332 9.84 -16.35 -14.62
C MET A 332 10.40 -16.82 -13.28
N ASN A 333 11.33 -17.78 -13.33
CA ASN A 333 12.14 -18.14 -12.18
C ASN A 333 13.25 -17.10 -11.92
N LEU A 334 13.98 -17.23 -10.81
CA LEU A 334 14.98 -16.25 -10.37
C LEU A 334 16.07 -15.98 -11.43
N GLU A 335 16.59 -17.03 -12.08
CA GLU A 335 17.65 -16.90 -13.09
C GLU A 335 17.14 -16.19 -14.34
N GLU A 336 15.93 -16.54 -14.78
CA GLU A 336 15.25 -15.89 -15.90
C GLU A 336 14.99 -14.41 -15.61
N ILE A 337 14.54 -14.07 -14.40
CA ILE A 337 14.35 -12.68 -14.00
C ILE A 337 15.69 -11.94 -14.06
N CYS A 338 16.74 -12.49 -13.45
CA CYS A 338 18.08 -11.90 -13.42
C CYS A 338 18.58 -11.57 -14.83
N LYS A 339 18.43 -12.53 -15.76
CA LYS A 339 18.79 -12.35 -17.17
C LYS A 339 17.91 -11.31 -17.85
N SER A 340 16.59 -11.32 -17.60
CA SER A 340 15.64 -10.40 -18.23
C SER A 340 15.90 -8.93 -17.86
N ILE A 341 16.36 -8.67 -16.63
CA ILE A 341 16.71 -7.33 -16.16
C ILE A 341 18.16 -6.95 -16.48
N GLY A 342 18.97 -7.87 -17.02
CA GLY A 342 20.37 -7.63 -17.39
C GLY A 342 21.34 -7.54 -16.20
N ALA A 343 20.99 -8.11 -15.05
CA ALA A 343 21.81 -8.13 -13.86
C ALA A 343 22.77 -9.34 -13.84
N ASP A 344 23.90 -9.20 -13.15
CA ASP A 344 24.89 -10.29 -12.97
C ASP A 344 24.47 -11.25 -11.87
N SER A 345 23.80 -10.74 -10.84
CA SER A 345 23.13 -11.57 -9.83
C SER A 345 21.88 -10.87 -9.29
N LEU A 346 20.92 -11.66 -8.80
CA LEU A 346 19.68 -11.18 -8.22
C LEU A 346 19.40 -11.94 -6.91
N GLY A 347 19.10 -11.20 -5.84
CA GLY A 347 18.66 -11.75 -4.56
C GLY A 347 17.42 -11.01 -4.05
N TYR A 348 16.43 -11.76 -3.57
CA TYR A 348 15.22 -11.22 -2.95
C TYR A 348 15.26 -11.51 -1.46
N LEU A 349 14.87 -10.54 -0.64
CA LEU A 349 14.69 -10.77 0.79
C LEU A 349 13.70 -11.93 1.01
N SER A 350 14.02 -12.85 1.90
CA SER A 350 13.15 -13.98 2.20
C SER A 350 11.84 -13.53 2.88
N VAL A 351 10.81 -14.38 2.83
CA VAL A 351 9.54 -14.13 3.54
C VAL A 351 9.75 -14.04 5.06
N ASP A 352 10.70 -14.78 5.61
CA ASP A 352 11.05 -14.69 7.03
C ASP A 352 11.86 -13.42 7.31
N GLY A 353 12.74 -13.03 6.39
CA GLY A 353 13.50 -11.78 6.47
C GLY A 353 12.59 -10.55 6.49
N VAL A 354 11.58 -10.49 5.61
CA VAL A 354 10.64 -9.35 5.58
C VAL A 354 9.76 -9.29 6.83
N LYS A 355 9.43 -10.43 7.45
CA LYS A 355 8.70 -10.43 8.74
C LYS A 355 9.57 -9.95 9.89
N LYS A 356 10.88 -10.20 9.83
CA LYS A 356 11.85 -9.78 10.86
C LYS A 356 12.33 -8.34 10.69
N MET A 357 12.02 -7.68 9.58
CA MET A 357 12.47 -6.30 9.34
C MET A 357 11.95 -5.33 10.41
N ALA A 358 10.72 -5.56 10.86
CA ALA A 358 10.03 -4.76 11.86
C ALA A 358 9.89 -5.56 13.17
N SER A 359 11.02 -5.94 13.77
CA SER A 359 11.08 -6.81 14.96
C SER A 359 10.41 -6.21 16.20
N ASP A 360 10.34 -4.88 16.29
CA ASP A 360 9.78 -4.17 17.43
C ASP A 360 8.29 -3.88 17.23
N ALA A 361 7.72 -4.24 16.07
CA ALA A 361 6.31 -4.03 15.78
C ALA A 361 5.44 -4.97 16.62
N ASN A 362 4.44 -4.42 17.29
CA ASN A 362 3.51 -5.21 18.11
C ASN A 362 2.39 -5.86 17.29
N CYS A 363 2.73 -6.51 16.18
CA CYS A 363 1.77 -7.19 15.30
C CYS A 363 2.41 -8.36 14.54
N ASP A 364 1.58 -9.25 14.02
CA ASP A 364 1.98 -10.11 12.92
C ASP A 364 1.78 -9.38 11.58
N PHE A 365 2.28 -10.00 10.50
CA PHE A 365 2.27 -9.41 9.17
C PHE A 365 1.46 -10.21 8.18
N CYS A 366 0.65 -9.52 7.38
CA CYS A 366 0.09 -10.06 6.15
C CYS A 366 1.20 -10.11 5.08
N THR A 367 1.54 -11.33 4.65
CA THR A 367 2.51 -11.59 3.57
C THR A 367 1.86 -12.24 2.35
N GLY A 368 0.53 -12.17 2.21
CA GLY A 368 -0.21 -12.93 1.20
C GLY A 368 0.20 -12.63 -0.25
N CYS A 369 0.70 -11.41 -0.53
CA CYS A 369 1.25 -11.06 -1.84
C CYS A 369 2.48 -11.91 -2.22
N PHE A 370 3.19 -12.46 -1.23
CA PHE A 370 4.40 -13.27 -1.37
C PHE A 370 4.15 -14.77 -1.12
N THR A 371 3.03 -15.14 -0.50
CA THR A 371 2.79 -16.51 -0.02
C THR A 371 1.46 -17.11 -0.46
N GLU A 372 0.56 -16.32 -1.04
CA GLU A 372 -0.85 -16.64 -1.29
C GLU A 372 -1.68 -16.98 -0.04
N LYS A 373 -1.08 -16.85 1.16
CA LYS A 373 -1.73 -17.11 2.44
C LYS A 373 -2.16 -15.78 3.05
N TYR A 374 -3.44 -15.46 2.90
CA TYR A 374 -4.04 -14.24 3.45
C TYR A 374 -4.67 -14.50 4.82
N PRO A 375 -4.57 -13.56 5.78
CA PRO A 375 -5.10 -13.74 7.14
C PRO A 375 -6.61 -13.45 7.24
N ALA A 376 -7.27 -13.17 6.11
CA ALA A 376 -8.71 -12.93 5.98
C ALA A 376 -9.23 -13.50 4.65
N PRO A 377 -10.55 -13.76 4.52
CA PRO A 377 -11.16 -14.21 3.28
C PRO A 377 -10.84 -13.29 2.09
N ILE A 378 -10.48 -13.89 0.96
CA ILE A 378 -10.28 -13.20 -0.31
C ILE A 378 -11.60 -13.14 -1.10
N PRO A 379 -11.73 -12.22 -2.07
CA PRO A 379 -12.94 -12.13 -2.89
C PRO A 379 -13.25 -13.46 -3.61
N LYS A 380 -14.51 -13.89 -3.58
CA LYS A 380 -14.97 -15.06 -4.35
C LYS A 380 -15.03 -14.79 -5.86
N HIS A 381 -15.24 -13.54 -6.22
CA HIS A 381 -15.28 -13.05 -7.59
C HIS A 381 -14.13 -12.06 -7.78
N SER A 382 -13.18 -12.39 -8.65
CA SER A 382 -12.02 -11.54 -8.98
C SER A 382 -12.30 -10.54 -10.11
N GLU A 383 -13.51 -10.58 -10.69
CA GLU A 383 -13.89 -9.74 -11.80
C GLU A 383 -14.17 -8.30 -11.33
N LYS A 384 -13.58 -7.33 -12.03
CA LYS A 384 -13.91 -5.92 -11.87
C LYS A 384 -15.41 -5.74 -12.12
N SER A 385 -16.05 -4.88 -11.32
CA SER A 385 -17.47 -4.59 -11.50
C SER A 385 -17.77 -4.23 -12.96
N LYS A 386 -18.91 -4.68 -13.50
CA LYS A 386 -19.35 -4.31 -14.87
C LYS A 386 -19.39 -2.80 -15.11
N PHE A 387 -19.53 -2.01 -14.03
CA PHE A 387 -19.53 -0.54 -14.05
C PHE A 387 -18.12 0.07 -14.05
N GLU A 388 -17.08 -0.73 -13.83
CA GLU A 388 -15.67 -0.37 -13.99
C GLU A 388 -15.14 -0.69 -15.38
N MET A 389 -15.88 -1.49 -16.16
CA MET A 389 -15.55 -1.83 -17.53
C MET A 389 -16.35 -0.96 -18.51
N LYS A 390 -15.76 -0.61 -19.65
CA LYS A 390 -16.54 -0.03 -20.75
C LYS A 390 -17.53 -1.10 -21.21
N ILE A 391 -18.78 -0.71 -21.46
CA ILE A 391 -19.75 -1.59 -22.11
C ILE A 391 -19.14 -1.95 -23.48
N GLU A 392 -18.74 -3.20 -23.63
CA GLU A 392 -18.32 -3.71 -24.93
C GLU A 392 -19.53 -3.62 -25.86
N LYS A 393 -19.38 -2.94 -27.00
CA LYS A 393 -20.37 -3.05 -28.06
C LYS A 393 -20.41 -4.52 -28.43
N LYS A 394 -21.56 -5.18 -28.22
CA LYS A 394 -21.82 -6.45 -28.90
C LYS A 394 -21.53 -6.21 -30.37
N GLU A 395 -20.48 -6.84 -30.90
CA GLU A 395 -20.42 -7.06 -32.33
C GLU A 395 -21.71 -7.78 -32.68
N SER A 396 -22.51 -7.13 -33.53
CA SER A 396 -23.63 -7.78 -34.18
C SER A 396 -23.06 -8.98 -34.91
N LYS A 397 -23.13 -10.16 -34.28
CA LYS A 397 -23.15 -11.40 -35.04
C LYS A 397 -24.36 -11.27 -35.96
N HIS A 398 -24.08 -10.95 -37.21
CA HIS A 398 -25.00 -11.20 -38.29
C HIS A 398 -25.44 -12.66 -38.12
N ASP A 399 -26.74 -12.84 -37.94
CA ASP A 399 -27.40 -14.09 -38.24
C ASP A 399 -27.14 -14.39 -39.71
N GLU A 400 -26.18 -15.27 -39.97
CA GLU A 400 -26.09 -16.04 -41.20
C GLU A 400 -26.27 -17.52 -40.81
N GLU A 401 -27.42 -18.06 -41.25
CA GLU A 401 -27.75 -19.47 -41.51
C GLU A 401 -27.96 -20.36 -40.24
N LEU A 402 -29.13 -20.96 -39.98
CA LEU A 402 -30.18 -21.55 -40.83
C LEU A 402 -31.56 -21.46 -40.15
#